data_AF-A0A7C8YMV5-F1
#
_entry.id   AF-A0A7C8YMV5-F1
#
_cell.length_a   1.000
_cell.length_b   1.000
_cell.length_c   1.000
_cell.angle_alpha   90.00
_cell.angle_beta   90.00
_cell.angle_gamma   90.00
#
_symmetry.space_group_name_H-M   'P 1'
#
loop_
_entity.id
_entity.type
_entity.pdbx_description
1 polymer ?
#
loop_
_entity_poly.entity_id
_entity_poly.type
_entity_poly.pdbx_seq_one_letter_code
_entity_poly.pdbx_strand_id
1 'polypeptide(L)'
;CKYPGKTLMLKVTEQSRYNYYLSLEFLYQSGTSDITAVEIFEEEALSWRACERSYGAVWDLSNPPKGELTARFVLAGSSTVTARWVLVPRVIPALWQPGAAYDTSIILD
;
A
#
# COMPACT_ATOMS: atom_id res chain seq x y z
N CYS A 1 -3.57 16.34 7.47
CA CYS A 1 -4.59 15.89 8.45
C CYS A 1 -3.89 15.21 9.63
N LYS A 2 -4.53 15.12 10.81
CA LYS A 2 -4.01 14.37 11.96
C LYS A 2 -4.99 13.27 12.35
N TYR A 3 -4.51 12.04 12.47
CA TYR A 3 -5.32 10.87 12.84
C TYR A 3 -4.80 10.21 14.12
N PRO A 4 -5.02 10.81 15.30
CA PRO A 4 -4.47 10.30 16.55
C PRO A 4 -5.02 8.90 16.85
N GLY A 5 -4.11 7.97 17.16
CA GLY A 5 -4.46 6.58 17.51
C GLY A 5 -4.98 5.73 16.34
N LYS A 6 -4.86 6.20 15.09
CA LYS A 6 -5.17 5.41 13.90
C LYS A 6 -3.89 4.90 13.24
N THR A 7 -3.92 3.63 12.88
CA THR A 7 -2.93 3.01 12.02
C THR A 7 -3.21 3.37 10.57
N LEU A 8 -2.16 3.48 9.77
CA LEU A 8 -2.25 3.55 8.32
C LEU A 8 -2.90 2.24 7.84
N MET A 9 -4.00 2.36 7.10
CA MET A 9 -4.67 1.17 6.53
C MET A 9 -4.44 1.12 5.03
N LEU A 10 -4.28 -0.09 4.52
CA LEU A 10 -4.18 -0.38 3.10
C LEU A 10 -5.52 -0.94 2.62
N LYS A 11 -6.28 -0.12 1.90
CA LYS A 11 -7.58 -0.49 1.33
C LYS A 11 -7.40 -1.02 -0.09
N VAL A 12 -7.96 -2.18 -0.36
CA VAL A 12 -8.19 -2.65 -1.73
C VAL A 12 -9.42 -1.92 -2.25
N THR A 13 -9.28 -1.16 -3.33
CA THR A 13 -10.39 -0.37 -3.87
C THR A 13 -11.46 -1.27 -4.48
N GLU A 14 -12.66 -0.73 -4.57
CA GLU A 14 -13.85 -1.34 -5.16
C GLU A 14 -13.66 -1.65 -6.66
N GLN A 15 -12.71 -0.99 -7.32
CA GLN A 15 -12.38 -1.20 -8.73
C GLN A 15 -11.49 -2.43 -8.95
N SER A 16 -10.90 -2.97 -7.88
CA SER A 16 -10.04 -4.15 -7.97
C SER A 16 -10.81 -5.37 -8.46
N ARG A 17 -10.15 -6.18 -9.29
CA ARG A 17 -10.64 -7.46 -9.79
C ARG A 17 -9.69 -8.55 -9.37
N TYR A 18 -10.17 -9.45 -8.52
CA TYR A 18 -9.38 -10.56 -8.00
C TYR A 18 -8.61 -11.27 -9.12
N ASN A 19 -7.30 -11.47 -8.93
CA ASN A 19 -6.32 -12.03 -9.88
C ASN A 19 -6.03 -11.27 -11.18
N TYR A 20 -6.73 -10.18 -11.50
CA TYR A 20 -6.52 -9.45 -12.77
C TYR A 20 -6.01 -8.03 -12.56
N TYR A 21 -6.55 -7.33 -11.57
CA TYR A 21 -6.26 -5.93 -11.34
C TYR A 21 -6.34 -5.62 -9.85
N LEU A 22 -5.24 -5.19 -9.26
CA LEU A 22 -5.18 -4.75 -7.87
C LEU A 22 -5.08 -3.24 -7.85
N SER A 23 -5.93 -2.58 -7.09
CA SER A 23 -5.89 -1.15 -6.86
C SER A 23 -5.97 -0.90 -5.36
N LEU A 24 -5.06 -0.07 -4.87
CA LEU A 24 -4.78 0.14 -3.45
C LEU A 24 -4.88 1.62 -3.11
N GLU A 25 -5.45 1.91 -1.96
CA GLU A 25 -5.55 3.25 -1.39
C GLU A 25 -5.07 3.22 0.07
N PHE A 26 -4.32 4.24 0.48
CA PHE A 26 -3.90 4.39 1.87
C PHE A 26 -4.89 5.26 2.63
N LEU A 27 -5.44 4.73 3.72
CA LEU A 27 -6.33 5.46 4.63
C LEU A 27 -5.56 5.91 5.87
N TYR A 28 -6.02 7.01 6.47
CA TYR A 28 -5.45 7.60 7.68
C TYR A 28 -3.99 8.05 7.53
N GLN A 29 -3.62 8.50 6.33
CA GLN A 29 -2.34 9.17 6.12
C GLN A 29 -2.29 10.47 6.95
N SER A 30 -1.58 10.42 8.07
CA SER A 30 -1.40 11.53 9.00
C SER A 30 -0.11 12.28 8.72
N GLY A 31 -0.06 13.57 9.08
CA GLY A 31 1.16 14.36 9.11
C GLY A 31 1.55 15.02 7.77
N THR A 32 2.85 15.32 7.62
CA THR A 32 3.48 15.94 6.44
C THR A 32 4.14 14.91 5.51
N SER A 33 3.93 13.62 5.76
CA SER A 33 4.53 12.52 5.00
C SER A 33 3.63 12.09 3.86
N ASP A 34 4.15 12.13 2.64
CA ASP A 34 3.50 11.60 1.44
C ASP A 34 4.03 10.20 1.11
N ILE A 35 3.20 9.40 0.44
CA ILE A 35 3.58 8.11 -0.10
C ILE A 35 3.93 8.32 -1.56
N THR A 36 5.19 8.08 -1.92
CA THR A 36 5.71 8.44 -3.26
C THR A 36 6.00 7.25 -4.14
N ALA A 37 6.06 6.04 -3.58
CA ALA A 37 6.20 4.79 -4.31
C ALA A 37 5.61 3.64 -3.49
N VAL A 38 5.02 2.66 -4.18
CA VAL A 38 4.44 1.46 -3.59
C VAL A 38 4.84 0.27 -4.43
N GLU A 39 5.24 -0.82 -3.78
CA GLU A 39 5.64 -2.05 -4.45
C GLU A 39 5.09 -3.28 -3.73
N ILE A 40 4.77 -4.31 -4.51
CA ILE A 40 4.30 -5.61 -4.02
C ILE A 40 5.38 -6.66 -4.30
N PHE A 41 5.64 -7.52 -3.33
CA PHE A 41 6.58 -8.63 -3.49
C PHE A 41 5.95 -9.77 -4.29
N GLU A 42 6.65 -10.24 -5.32
CA GLU A 42 6.27 -11.41 -6.11
C GLU A 42 7.15 -12.59 -5.73
N GLU A 43 6.60 -13.55 -4.98
CA GLU A 43 7.35 -14.69 -4.46
C GLU A 43 7.90 -15.59 -5.58
N GLU A 44 7.14 -15.79 -6.66
CA GLU A 44 7.54 -16.63 -7.79
C GLU A 44 8.79 -16.10 -8.52
N ALA A 45 8.92 -14.77 -8.63
CA ALA A 45 10.04 -14.11 -9.29
C ALA A 45 11.11 -13.58 -8.32
N LEU A 46 10.88 -13.69 -7.01
CA LEU A 46 11.72 -13.12 -5.95
C LEU A 46 12.04 -11.63 -6.19
N SER A 47 11.06 -10.88 -6.68
CA SER A 47 11.26 -9.49 -7.13
C SER A 47 10.17 -8.56 -6.60
N TRP A 48 10.45 -7.25 -6.62
CA TRP A 48 9.50 -6.22 -6.25
C TRP A 48 8.85 -5.65 -7.50
N ARG A 49 7.51 -5.63 -7.51
CA ARG A 49 6.72 -5.07 -8.59
C ARG A 49 6.17 -3.72 -8.17
N ALA A 50 6.61 -2.68 -8.87
CA ALA A 50 6.12 -1.33 -8.65
C ALA A 50 4.66 -1.19 -9.04
N CYS A 51 3.88 -0.55 -8.18
CA CYS A 51 2.53 -0.12 -8.48
C CYS A 51 2.60 1.22 -9.22
N GLU A 52 1.70 1.40 -10.19
CA GLU A 52 1.54 2.65 -10.90
C GLU A 52 0.60 3.57 -10.13
N ARG A 53 0.82 4.89 -10.22
CA ARG A 53 -0.07 5.87 -9.60
C ARG A 53 -1.12 6.29 -10.62
N SER A 54 -2.28 5.64 -10.58
CA SER A 54 -3.33 5.84 -11.59
C SER A 54 -4.08 7.16 -11.42
N TYR A 55 -4.69 7.41 -10.26
CA TYR A 55 -5.40 8.66 -9.97
C TYR A 55 -5.34 9.02 -8.48
N GLY A 56 -5.14 10.31 -8.17
CA GLY A 56 -5.09 10.79 -6.79
C GLY A 56 -4.02 10.07 -5.96
N ALA A 57 -4.45 9.33 -4.94
CA ALA A 57 -3.60 8.53 -4.04
C ALA A 57 -3.80 7.01 -4.23
N VAL A 58 -4.31 6.60 -5.40
CA VAL A 58 -4.56 5.20 -5.76
C VAL A 58 -3.36 4.62 -6.50
N TRP A 59 -2.94 3.45 -6.06
CA TRP A 59 -1.81 2.68 -6.58
C TRP A 59 -2.31 1.38 -7.18
N ASP A 60 -2.03 1.13 -8.45
CA ASP A 60 -2.53 -0.05 -9.15
C ASP A 60 -1.45 -0.96 -9.72
N LEU A 61 -1.82 -2.23 -9.86
CA LEU A 61 -0.97 -3.30 -10.35
C LEU A 61 -1.79 -4.28 -11.18
N SER A 62 -1.45 -4.39 -12.45
CA SER A 62 -2.04 -5.38 -13.36
C SER A 62 -1.45 -6.76 -13.11
N ASN A 63 -2.28 -7.81 -13.19
CA ASN A 63 -1.89 -9.21 -12.91
C ASN A 63 -1.09 -9.32 -11.59
N PRO A 64 -1.70 -9.01 -10.44
CA PRO A 64 -1.01 -9.05 -9.15
C PRO A 64 -0.49 -10.45 -8.84
N PRO A 65 0.59 -10.58 -8.03
CA PRO A 65 1.05 -11.87 -7.53
C PRO A 65 -0.08 -12.64 -6.84
N LYS A 66 0.00 -13.97 -6.85
CA LYS A 66 -0.94 -14.83 -6.15
C LYS A 66 -0.46 -15.06 -4.72
N GLY A 67 -1.41 -15.33 -3.81
CA GLY A 67 -1.10 -15.58 -2.41
C GLY A 67 -1.11 -14.32 -1.55
N GLU A 68 -0.59 -14.43 -0.34
CA GLU A 68 -0.52 -13.31 0.60
C GLU A 68 0.48 -12.27 0.09
N LEU A 69 0.04 -11.01 0.00
CA LEU A 69 0.86 -9.95 -0.57
C LEU A 69 1.60 -9.21 0.53
N THR A 70 2.92 -9.19 0.37
CA THR A 70 3.81 -8.29 1.11
C THR A 70 3.95 -6.99 0.33
N ALA A 71 3.72 -5.86 1.00
CA ALA A 71 3.84 -4.54 0.40
C ALA A 71 5.04 -3.80 0.99
N ARG A 72 5.62 -2.90 0.22
CA ARG A 72 6.49 -1.84 0.74
C ARG A 72 6.16 -0.51 0.09
N PHE A 73 6.40 0.58 0.79
CA PHE A 73 6.17 1.91 0.26
C PHE A 73 7.18 2.92 0.80
N VAL A 74 7.41 3.99 0.04
CA VAL A 74 8.26 5.11 0.45
C VAL A 74 7.42 6.13 1.18
N LEU A 75 7.79 6.45 2.42
CA LEU A 75 7.33 7.64 3.11
C LEU A 75 8.36 8.75 2.92
N ALA A 76 7.94 9.85 2.30
CA ALA A 76 8.75 11.05 2.13
C ALA A 76 8.03 12.25 2.77
N GLY A 77 8.66 12.92 3.72
CA GLY A 77 8.08 14.11 4.37
C GLY A 77 8.67 15.42 3.86
N SER A 78 8.09 16.54 4.30
CA SER A 78 8.63 17.88 3.99
C SER A 78 10.00 18.10 4.66
N SER A 79 10.97 18.60 3.87
CA SER A 79 12.29 19.22 4.16
C SER A 79 13.23 18.68 5.26
N THR A 80 12.75 18.01 6.31
CA THR A 80 13.54 17.44 7.41
C THR A 80 13.41 15.92 7.54
N VAL A 81 12.44 15.29 6.86
CA VAL A 81 12.22 13.83 6.90
C VAL A 81 12.80 13.20 5.65
N THR A 82 13.90 12.44 5.80
CA THR A 82 14.49 11.67 4.72
C THR A 82 13.53 10.59 4.25
N ALA A 83 13.38 10.45 2.93
CA ALA A 83 12.57 9.39 2.34
C ALA A 83 13.05 8.01 2.82
N ARG A 84 12.11 7.18 3.30
CA ARG A 84 12.43 5.83 3.81
C ARG A 84 11.43 4.80 3.30
N TRP A 85 11.93 3.59 3.07
CA TRP A 85 11.09 2.43 2.78
C TRP A 85 10.48 1.88 4.07
N VAL A 86 9.18 1.59 4.03
CA VAL A 86 8.44 0.87 5.06
C VAL A 86 7.97 -0.45 4.47
N LEU A 87 8.31 -1.54 5.14
CA LEU A 87 7.93 -2.90 4.76
C LEU A 87 6.75 -3.36 5.61
N VAL A 88 5.72 -3.90 4.95
CA VAL A 88 4.54 -4.50 5.57
C VAL A 88 4.37 -5.93 5.06
N PRO A 89 4.91 -6.93 5.78
CA PRO A 89 4.85 -8.32 5.36
C PRO A 89 3.42 -8.86 5.48
N ARG A 90 2.97 -9.62 4.46
CA ARG A 90 1.69 -10.33 4.42
C ARG A 90 0.49 -9.48 4.87
N VAL A 91 0.46 -8.22 4.43
CA VAL A 91 -0.58 -7.26 4.84
C VAL A 91 -1.90 -7.49 4.10
N ILE A 92 -1.85 -8.01 2.87
CA ILE A 92 -3.05 -8.37 2.11
C ILE A 92 -3.16 -9.90 2.06
N PRO A 93 -4.28 -10.51 2.51
CA PRO A 93 -4.46 -11.96 2.47
C PRO A 93 -4.62 -12.47 1.04
N ALA A 94 -4.38 -13.76 0.82
CA ALA A 94 -4.46 -14.39 -0.50
C ALA A 94 -5.83 -14.30 -1.20
N LEU A 95 -6.91 -14.26 -0.43
CA LEU A 95 -8.29 -14.14 -0.90
C LEU A 95 -8.84 -12.74 -0.59
N TRP A 96 -8.08 -11.71 -0.94
CA TRP A 96 -8.47 -10.33 -0.72
C TRP A 96 -9.74 -9.97 -1.49
N GLN A 97 -10.53 -9.07 -0.91
CA GLN A 97 -11.79 -8.63 -1.49
C GLN A 97 -11.74 -7.13 -1.83
N PRO A 98 -12.35 -6.71 -2.95
CA PRO A 98 -12.55 -5.29 -3.24
C PRO A 98 -13.33 -4.61 -2.12
N GLY A 99 -12.91 -3.40 -1.75
CA GLY A 99 -13.48 -2.61 -0.65
C GLY A 99 -12.93 -2.95 0.74
N ALA A 100 -12.17 -4.04 0.90
CA ALA A 100 -11.60 -4.42 2.21
C ALA A 100 -10.38 -3.56 2.56
N ALA A 101 -10.23 -3.22 3.85
CA ALA A 101 -9.08 -2.50 4.37
C ALA A 101 -8.32 -3.36 5.37
N TYR A 102 -6.98 -3.33 5.26
CA TYR A 102 -6.07 -4.11 6.09
C TYR A 102 -5.17 -3.19 6.89
N ASP A 103 -4.97 -3.53 8.16
CA ASP A 103 -4.16 -2.74 9.08
C ASP A 103 -2.66 -3.00 8.85
N THR A 104 -1.88 -1.93 8.62
CA THR A 104 -0.43 -2.05 8.42
C THR A 104 0.35 -2.09 9.74
N SER A 105 -0.31 -1.84 10.87
CA SER A 105 0.28 -1.60 12.20
C SER A 105 1.26 -0.42 12.24
N ILE A 106 1.31 0.40 11.18
CA ILE A 106 2.15 1.59 11.11
C ILE A 106 1.34 2.78 11.61
N ILE A 107 1.89 3.49 12.60
CA ILE A 107 1.35 4.77 13.07
C ILE A 107 2.18 5.88 12.43
N LEU A 108 1.50 6.85 11.82
CA LEU A 108 2.11 8.06 11.27
C LEU A 108 1.84 9.22 12.24
N ASP A 109 2.89 9.92 12.66
CA ASP A 109 2.83 11.06 13.59
C ASP A 109 2.59 12.39 12.85
#